data_AF-A0A7Y3UFC8-F1
#
_entry.id   AF-A0A7Y3UFC8-F1
#
_cell.length_a   1.000
_cell.length_b   1.000
_cell.length_c   1.000
_cell.angle_alpha   90.00
_cell.angle_beta   90.00
_cell.angle_gamma   90.00
#
_symmetry.space_group_name_H-M   'P 1'
#
loop_
_entity.id
_entity.type
_entity.pdbx_description
1 polymer ?
#
loop_
_entity_poly.entity_id
_entity_poly.type
_entity_poly.pdbx_seq_one_letter_code
_entity_poly.pdbx_strand_id
1 'polypeptide(L)'
;MARRKLSNISTSVLQRELQRRQSTLKSLVSKRSKLAAELASLDGEIDALGGAASPAPAAKPAKRRGRPRKKVAKKRAAKRTTAARRGPKPGGKRPKNKMTLQDAIVKVLKGGTVLSVTEITGAVKKVGYKTNAENFRTIVNQTLIKNNKVFKKVARGQYTVK
;
A
#
# COMPACT_ATOMS: atom_id res chain seq x y z
N MET A 1 -14.06 -2.85 -13.04
CA MET A 1 -14.71 -4.07 -13.55
C MET A 1 -15.72 -3.67 -14.61
N ALA A 2 -15.60 -4.17 -15.84
CA ALA A 2 -16.61 -3.93 -16.88
C ALA A 2 -17.93 -4.62 -16.47
N ARG A 3 -19.06 -3.91 -16.59
CA ARG A 3 -20.39 -4.48 -16.32
C ARG A 3 -20.78 -5.38 -17.49
N ARG A 4 -20.87 -6.69 -17.26
CA ARG A 4 -21.46 -7.62 -18.23
C ARG A 4 -22.98 -7.36 -18.31
N LYS A 5 -23.56 -7.43 -19.51
CA LYS A 5 -25.02 -7.32 -19.71
C LYS A 5 -25.71 -8.48 -18.98
N LEU A 6 -26.83 -8.19 -18.31
CA LEU A 6 -27.56 -9.16 -17.47
C LEU A 6 -28.05 -10.38 -18.27
N SER A 7 -28.38 -10.18 -19.54
CA SER A 7 -28.81 -11.23 -20.47
C SER A 7 -27.78 -12.35 -20.67
N ASN A 8 -26.50 -12.10 -20.40
CA ASN A 8 -25.41 -13.05 -20.67
C ASN A 8 -24.92 -13.75 -19.38
N ILE A 9 -25.65 -13.61 -18.28
CA ILE A 9 -25.29 -14.18 -16.97
C ILE A 9 -26.38 -15.18 -16.58
N SER A 10 -26.00 -16.39 -16.16
CA SER A 10 -26.98 -17.36 -15.68
C SER A 10 -27.65 -16.89 -14.40
N THR A 11 -28.89 -17.31 -14.18
CA THR A 11 -29.65 -17.05 -12.95
C THR A 11 -28.90 -17.51 -11.70
N SER A 12 -28.21 -18.65 -11.77
CA SER A 12 -27.37 -19.18 -10.69
C SER A 12 -26.19 -18.25 -10.32
N VAL A 13 -25.58 -17.60 -11.31
CA VAL A 13 -24.50 -16.63 -11.08
C VAL A 13 -25.07 -15.34 -10.47
N LEU A 14 -26.25 -14.89 -10.89
CA LEU A 14 -26.94 -13.75 -10.30
C LEU A 14 -27.31 -14.00 -8.83
N GLN A 15 -27.83 -15.18 -8.50
CA GLN A 15 -28.14 -15.58 -7.13
C GLN A 15 -26.89 -15.59 -6.24
N ARG A 16 -25.77 -16.15 -6.74
CA ARG A 16 -24.49 -16.15 -6.01
C ARG A 16 -23.97 -14.74 -5.75
N GLU A 17 -24.10 -13.84 -6.73
CA GLU A 17 -23.70 -12.45 -6.59
C GLU A 17 -24.60 -11.69 -5.60
N LEU A 18 -25.91 -11.95 -5.60
CA LEU A 18 -26.83 -11.40 -4.61
C LEU A 18 -26.47 -11.85 -3.19
N GLN A 19 -26.24 -13.15 -2.99
CA GLN A 19 -25.84 -13.69 -1.69
C GLN A 19 -24.52 -13.08 -1.19
N ARG A 20 -23.54 -12.91 -2.09
CA ARG A 20 -22.27 -12.23 -1.78
C ARG A 20 -22.47 -10.77 -1.35
N ARG A 21 -23.37 -10.05 -2.02
CA ARG A 21 -23.68 -8.66 -1.66
C ARG A 21 -24.41 -8.55 -0.34
N GLN A 22 -25.36 -9.44 -0.08
CA GLN A 22 -26.07 -9.51 1.19
C GLN A 22 -25.12 -9.76 2.37
N SER A 23 -24.19 -10.71 2.24
CA SER A 23 -23.19 -10.96 3.29
C SER A 23 -22.25 -9.77 3.50
N THR A 24 -21.82 -9.12 2.41
CA THR A 24 -21.01 -7.90 2.48
C THR A 24 -21.76 -6.76 3.17
N LEU A 25 -23.04 -6.56 2.82
CA LEU A 25 -23.91 -5.55 3.42
C LEU A 25 -24.06 -5.76 4.92
N LYS A 26 -24.32 -7.00 5.38
CA LYS A 26 -24.39 -7.33 6.81
C LYS A 26 -23.12 -6.90 7.55
N SER A 27 -21.95 -7.19 6.98
CA SER A 27 -20.67 -6.79 7.57
C SER A 27 -20.48 -5.27 7.64
N LEU A 28 -20.94 -4.54 6.61
CA LEU A 28 -20.86 -3.08 6.55
C LEU A 28 -21.82 -2.42 7.54
N VAL A 29 -23.03 -2.95 7.70
CA VAL A 29 -24.00 -2.48 8.70
C VAL A 29 -23.46 -2.65 10.11
N SER A 30 -22.84 -3.79 10.43
CA SER A 30 -22.18 -4.01 11.73
C SER A 30 -21.00 -3.06 11.96
N LYS A 31 -20.20 -2.77 10.93
CA LYS A 31 -19.13 -1.76 11.05
C LYS A 31 -19.70 -0.36 11.27
N ARG A 32 -20.78 0.00 10.57
CA ARG A 32 -21.47 1.28 10.73
C ARG A 32 -21.97 1.44 12.16
N SER A 33 -22.61 0.41 12.74
CA SER A 33 -23.12 0.50 14.11
C SER A 33 -22.00 0.65 15.14
N LYS A 34 -20.88 -0.07 14.97
CA LYS A 34 -19.70 0.09 15.84
C LYS A 34 -19.12 1.50 15.80
N LEU A 35 -18.87 2.02 14.59
CA LEU A 35 -18.36 3.38 14.41
C LEU A 35 -19.33 4.44 14.95
N ALA A 36 -20.64 4.23 14.81
CA ALA A 36 -21.63 5.15 15.37
C ALA A 36 -21.59 5.17 16.91
N ALA A 37 -21.38 4.01 17.55
CA ALA A 37 -21.20 3.94 19.01
C ALA A 37 -19.88 4.59 19.46
N GLU A 38 -18.79 4.39 18.72
CA GLU A 38 -17.50 5.07 18.99
C GLU A 38 -17.63 6.60 18.87
N LEU A 39 -18.31 7.08 17.82
CA LEU A 39 -18.58 8.51 17.64
C LEU A 39 -19.42 9.07 18.80
N ALA A 40 -20.47 8.36 19.22
CA ALA A 40 -21.29 8.80 20.35
C ALA A 40 -20.49 8.93 21.66
N SER A 41 -19.52 8.03 21.89
CA SER A 41 -18.60 8.13 23.04
C SER A 41 -17.72 9.37 22.95
N LEU A 42 -17.14 9.63 21.77
CA LEU A 42 -16.30 10.81 21.54
C LEU A 42 -17.11 12.11 21.64
N ASP A 43 -18.33 12.14 21.12
CA ASP A 43 -19.22 13.29 21.23
C ASP A 43 -19.53 13.58 22.71
N GLY A 44 -19.75 12.56 23.53
CA GLY A 44 -19.90 12.73 24.99
C GLY A 44 -18.66 13.29 25.70
N GLU A 45 -17.45 12.88 25.28
CA GLU A 45 -16.19 13.46 25.79
C GLU A 45 -16.03 14.92 25.36
N ILE A 46 -16.40 15.25 24.12
CA ILE A 46 -16.37 16.63 23.60
C ILE A 46 -17.33 17.52 24.38
N ASP A 47 -18.55 17.05 24.62
CA ASP A 47 -19.57 17.76 25.39
C ASP A 47 -19.11 17.98 26.85
N ALA A 48 -18.50 16.98 27.49
CA ALA A 48 -17.96 17.08 28.85
C ALA A 48 -16.85 18.14 28.97
N LEU A 49 -16.07 18.34 27.90
CA LEU A 49 -15.04 19.38 27.82
C LEU A 49 -15.61 20.75 27.42
N GLY A 50 -16.93 20.90 27.33
CA GLY A 50 -17.61 22.15 26.96
C GLY A 50 -17.49 22.47 25.46
N GLY A 51 -17.09 21.50 24.64
CA GLY A 51 -17.06 21.65 23.19
C GLY A 51 -18.47 21.55 22.63
N ALA A 52 -19.06 22.67 22.21
CA ALA A 52 -20.27 22.59 21.40
C ALA A 52 -19.92 21.96 20.05
N ALA A 53 -20.31 20.70 19.84
CA ALA A 53 -20.20 20.02 18.55
C ALA A 53 -21.08 20.75 17.52
N SER A 54 -20.53 21.79 16.89
CA SER A 54 -21.18 22.42 15.75
C SER A 54 -21.38 21.35 14.68
N PRO A 55 -22.60 21.14 14.18
CA PRO A 55 -22.86 20.12 13.18
C PRO A 55 -21.93 20.36 11.99
N ALA A 56 -21.10 19.37 11.68
CA ALA A 56 -20.13 19.45 10.60
C ALA A 56 -20.83 19.97 9.34
N PRO A 57 -20.37 21.07 8.72
CA PRO A 57 -21.02 21.60 7.54
C PRO A 57 -21.03 20.51 6.48
N ALA A 58 -22.22 20.17 5.99
CA ALA A 58 -22.41 19.17 4.95
C ALA A 58 -21.39 19.41 3.82
N ALA A 59 -20.43 18.49 3.70
CA ALA A 59 -19.34 18.64 2.74
C ALA A 59 -19.95 18.73 1.34
N LYS A 60 -19.97 19.94 0.77
CA LYS A 60 -20.33 20.14 -0.64
C LYS A 60 -19.47 19.18 -1.45
N PRO A 61 -20.04 18.40 -2.38
CA PRO A 61 -19.27 17.43 -3.16
C PRO A 61 -18.12 18.19 -3.82
N ALA A 62 -16.89 17.82 -3.46
CA ALA A 62 -15.70 18.45 -4.01
C ALA A 62 -15.82 18.44 -5.53
N LYS A 63 -15.95 19.63 -6.15
CA LYS A 63 -15.84 19.75 -7.61
C LYS A 63 -14.55 19.05 -7.97
N ARG A 64 -14.67 17.87 -8.61
CA ARG A 64 -13.54 17.12 -9.14
C ARG A 64 -12.85 18.11 -10.06
N ARG A 65 -11.75 18.69 -9.59
CA ARG A 65 -10.82 19.46 -10.42
C ARG A 65 -10.17 18.43 -11.34
N GLY A 66 -10.92 18.01 -12.36
CA GLY A 66 -10.39 17.34 -13.53
C GLY A 66 -9.37 18.29 -14.11
N ARG A 67 -8.10 18.03 -13.83
CA ARG A 67 -6.97 18.72 -14.44
C ARG A 67 -7.17 18.60 -15.96
N PRO A 68 -7.39 19.70 -16.70
CA PRO A 68 -7.52 19.61 -18.15
C PRO A 68 -6.15 19.16 -18.68
N ARG A 69 -6.08 17.89 -19.12
CA ARG A 69 -4.86 17.24 -19.60
C ARG A 69 -4.20 17.96 -20.79
N LYS A 70 -4.90 18.90 -21.44
CA LYS A 70 -4.46 19.51 -22.70
C LYS A 70 -3.76 20.88 -22.59
N LYS A 71 -3.92 21.64 -21.49
CA LYS A 71 -3.30 22.99 -21.36
C LYS A 71 -1.95 23.02 -20.62
N VAL A 72 -1.55 21.93 -19.94
CA VAL A 72 -0.28 21.89 -19.19
C VAL A 72 0.93 21.57 -20.09
N ALA A 73 0.72 20.89 -21.23
CA ALA A 73 1.80 20.59 -22.17
C ALA A 73 2.43 21.87 -22.75
N LYS A 74 1.60 22.86 -23.11
CA LYS A 74 2.08 24.11 -23.73
C LYS A 74 2.83 25.01 -22.74
N LYS A 75 2.44 25.05 -21.45
CA LYS A 75 3.16 25.81 -20.41
C LYS A 75 4.45 25.14 -19.91
N ARG A 76 4.61 23.82 -20.06
CA ARG A 76 5.86 23.12 -19.67
C ARG A 76 6.97 23.25 -20.72
N ALA A 77 6.63 23.54 -21.98
CA ALA A 77 7.61 23.82 -23.02
C ALA A 77 8.26 25.20 -22.83
N ALA A 78 7.47 26.23 -22.49
CA ALA A 78 7.96 27.60 -22.34
C ALA A 78 8.79 27.86 -21.06
N LYS A 79 8.69 27.01 -20.02
CA LYS A 79 9.46 27.15 -18.76
C LYS A 79 10.68 26.21 -18.69
N ARG A 80 11.21 25.76 -19.82
CA ARG A 80 12.43 24.92 -19.89
C ARG A 80 13.67 25.71 -20.31
N THR A 81 13.54 26.97 -20.71
CA THR A 81 14.65 27.75 -21.28
C THR A 81 15.34 28.69 -20.29
N THR A 82 14.79 28.95 -19.10
CA THR A 82 15.42 29.92 -18.16
C THR A 82 15.47 29.50 -16.69
N ALA A 83 15.05 28.28 -16.33
CA ALA A 83 15.22 27.78 -14.97
C ALA A 83 16.54 27.02 -14.86
N ALA A 84 17.55 27.69 -14.29
CA ALA A 84 18.83 27.12 -13.89
C ALA A 84 18.66 25.68 -13.37
N ARG A 85 19.38 24.75 -14.01
CA ARG A 85 19.46 23.34 -13.62
C ARG A 85 20.04 23.27 -12.21
N ARG A 86 19.19 23.35 -11.18
CA ARG A 86 19.56 22.89 -9.84
C ARG A 86 19.91 21.42 -9.97
N GLY A 87 21.20 21.12 -9.85
CA GLY A 87 21.73 19.76 -9.88
C GLY A 87 21.02 18.87 -8.85
N PRO A 88 21.17 17.54 -8.97
CA PRO A 88 20.60 16.62 -7.99
C PRO A 88 21.10 17.02 -6.60
N LYS A 89 20.18 17.29 -5.67
CA LYS A 89 20.54 17.40 -4.24
C LYS A 89 21.38 16.18 -3.90
N PRO A 90 22.55 16.32 -3.25
CA PRO A 90 23.33 15.17 -2.85
C PRO A 90 22.45 14.30 -1.96
N GLY A 91 22.03 13.16 -2.49
CA GLY A 91 21.26 12.19 -1.74
C GLY A 91 22.08 11.77 -0.54
N GLY A 92 21.45 11.67 0.64
CA GLY A 92 22.13 11.23 1.86
C GLY A 92 23.02 10.01 1.59
N LYS A 93 24.23 10.02 2.16
CA LYS A 93 25.24 8.98 1.93
C LYS A 93 24.61 7.61 2.19
N ARG A 94 24.45 6.79 1.15
CA ARG A 94 23.92 5.43 1.27
C ARG A 94 24.92 4.58 2.07
N PRO A 95 24.47 3.70 2.97
CA PRO A 95 25.36 2.77 3.65
C PRO A 95 26.06 1.88 2.61
N LYS A 96 27.39 1.77 2.71
CA LYS A 96 28.20 0.89 1.86
C LYS A 96 28.22 -0.50 2.49
N ASN A 97 27.63 -1.48 1.81
CA ASN A 97 27.64 -2.88 2.23
C ASN A 97 28.65 -3.68 1.39
N LYS A 98 29.26 -4.69 2.01
CA LYS A 98 30.23 -5.59 1.34
C LYS A 98 29.58 -6.54 0.33
N MET A 99 28.27 -6.78 0.44
CA MET A 99 27.50 -7.71 -0.39
C MET A 99 26.18 -7.07 -0.83
N THR A 100 25.63 -7.52 -1.96
CA THR A 100 24.33 -7.04 -2.42
C THR A 100 23.22 -7.56 -1.50
N LEU A 101 22.06 -6.91 -1.52
CA LEU A 101 20.90 -7.39 -0.73
C LEU A 101 20.48 -8.80 -1.15
N GLN A 102 20.60 -9.10 -2.44
CA GLN A 102 20.30 -10.42 -2.98
C GLN A 102 21.23 -11.48 -2.41
N ASP A 103 22.54 -11.23 -2.39
CA ASP A 103 23.53 -12.19 -1.87
C ASP A 103 23.37 -12.41 -0.36
N ALA A 104 23.04 -11.35 0.39
CA ALA A 104 22.73 -11.44 1.81
C ALA A 104 21.50 -12.32 2.06
N ILE A 105 20.45 -12.16 1.26
CA ILE A 105 19.23 -12.98 1.35
C ILE A 105 19.53 -14.44 0.96
N VAL A 106 20.30 -14.68 -0.11
CA VAL A 106 20.72 -16.03 -0.49
C VAL A 106 21.49 -16.68 0.66
N LYS A 107 22.45 -15.98 1.27
CA LYS A 107 23.21 -16.50 2.42
C LYS A 107 22.32 -16.90 3.60
N VAL A 108 21.25 -16.16 3.86
CA VAL A 108 20.26 -16.46 4.91
C VAL A 108 19.41 -17.68 4.58
N LEU A 109 19.04 -17.84 3.31
CA LEU A 109 18.15 -18.90 2.83
C LEU A 109 18.90 -20.13 2.29
N LYS A 110 20.24 -20.17 2.39
CA LYS A 110 21.06 -21.34 2.06
C LYS A 110 20.66 -22.50 2.98
N GLY A 111 20.45 -23.68 2.39
CA GLY A 111 20.00 -24.88 3.11
C GLY A 111 18.50 -25.19 2.97
N GLY A 112 17.78 -24.52 2.06
CA GLY A 112 16.39 -24.84 1.74
C GLY A 112 15.36 -24.38 2.78
N THR A 113 15.77 -23.54 3.73
CA THR A 113 14.91 -23.02 4.79
C THR A 113 13.83 -22.11 4.22
N VAL A 114 12.57 -22.42 4.55
CA VAL A 114 11.42 -21.60 4.18
C VAL A 114 11.23 -20.54 5.27
N LEU A 115 11.53 -19.28 4.95
CA LEU A 115 11.38 -18.18 5.90
C LEU A 115 10.34 -17.17 5.43
N SER A 116 9.69 -16.53 6.40
CA SER A 116 8.84 -15.38 6.16
C SER A 116 9.66 -14.13 5.85
N VAL A 117 9.04 -13.16 5.15
CA VAL A 117 9.68 -11.85 4.91
C VAL A 117 10.13 -11.19 6.20
N THR A 118 9.41 -11.37 7.31
CA THR A 118 9.78 -10.83 8.63
C THR A 118 11.12 -11.42 9.11
N GLU A 119 11.25 -12.74 9.07
CA GLU A 119 12.44 -13.45 9.53
C GLU A 119 13.65 -13.14 8.65
N ILE A 120 13.45 -13.09 7.33
CA ILE A 120 14.50 -12.70 6.37
C ILE A 120 15.02 -11.30 6.70
N THR A 121 14.14 -10.34 7.02
CA THR A 121 14.60 -8.98 7.35
C THR A 121 15.47 -8.94 8.61
N GLY A 122 15.15 -9.74 9.63
CA GLY A 122 15.95 -9.86 10.84
C GLY A 122 17.27 -10.57 10.58
N ALA A 123 17.23 -11.69 9.86
CA ALA A 123 18.41 -12.48 9.53
C ALA A 123 19.41 -11.70 8.64
N VAL A 124 18.93 -10.93 7.66
CA VAL A 124 19.78 -10.10 6.81
C VAL A 124 20.52 -9.02 7.61
N LYS A 125 19.85 -8.41 8.62
CA LYS A 125 20.52 -7.48 9.55
C LYS A 125 21.55 -8.19 10.43
N LYS A 126 21.24 -9.39 10.93
CA LYS A 126 22.17 -10.22 11.73
C LYS A 126 23.41 -10.63 10.94
N VAL A 127 23.27 -10.89 9.64
CA VAL A 127 24.39 -11.19 8.72
C VAL A 127 25.28 -9.96 8.45
N GLY A 128 24.92 -8.78 8.98
CA GLY A 128 25.72 -7.56 8.93
C GLY A 128 25.35 -6.61 7.79
N TYR A 129 24.19 -6.77 7.16
CA TYR A 129 23.71 -5.83 6.15
C TYR A 129 23.25 -4.53 6.82
N LYS A 130 23.91 -3.41 6.51
CA LYS A 130 23.58 -2.09 7.06
C LYS A 130 22.53 -1.40 6.20
N THR A 131 21.44 -0.95 6.81
CA THR A 131 20.37 -0.20 6.15
C THR A 131 19.83 0.87 7.08
N ASN A 132 19.62 2.07 6.54
CA ASN A 132 18.97 3.19 7.24
C ASN A 132 17.54 3.40 6.73
N ALA A 133 17.01 2.46 5.92
CA ALA A 133 15.69 2.60 5.32
C ALA A 133 14.60 2.14 6.30
N GLU A 134 13.67 3.03 6.60
CA GLU A 134 12.46 2.74 7.39
C GLU A 134 11.62 1.62 6.75
N ASN A 135 11.49 1.66 5.41
CA ASN A 135 10.71 0.69 4.63
C ASN A 135 11.50 -0.57 4.22
N PHE A 136 12.50 -0.99 5.00
CA PHE A 136 13.39 -2.10 4.62
C PHE A 136 12.66 -3.41 4.32
N ARG A 137 11.59 -3.74 5.08
CA ARG A 137 10.75 -4.92 4.83
C ARG A 137 10.18 -4.93 3.41
N THR A 138 9.68 -3.78 2.95
CA THR A 138 9.12 -3.62 1.61
C THR A 138 10.19 -3.80 0.54
N ILE A 139 11.40 -3.29 0.80
CA ILE A 139 12.55 -3.46 -0.11
C ILE A 139 12.91 -4.94 -0.24
N VAL A 140 13.02 -5.66 0.88
CA VAL A 140 13.29 -7.12 0.88
C VAL A 140 12.21 -7.88 0.11
N ASN A 141 10.92 -7.58 0.34
CA ASN A 141 9.83 -8.21 -0.40
C ASN A 141 9.89 -7.90 -1.91
N GLN A 142 10.21 -6.67 -2.30
CA GLN A 142 10.39 -6.32 -3.71
C GLN A 142 11.56 -7.08 -4.34
N THR A 143 12.67 -7.25 -3.62
CA THR A 143 13.83 -8.02 -4.10
C THR A 143 13.46 -9.50 -4.29
N LEU A 144 12.73 -10.10 -3.34
CA LEU A 144 12.26 -11.49 -3.44
C LEU A 144 11.31 -11.71 -4.62
N ILE A 145 10.42 -10.74 -4.90
CA ILE A 145 9.47 -10.82 -6.03
C ILE A 145 10.17 -10.61 -7.38
N LYS A 146 11.08 -9.64 -7.48
CA LYS A 146 11.77 -9.31 -8.73
C LYS A 146 12.77 -10.38 -9.15
N ASN A 147 13.41 -11.04 -8.19
CA ASN A 147 14.45 -12.03 -8.44
C ASN A 147 13.91 -13.47 -8.40
N ASN A 148 12.85 -13.71 -9.15
CA ASN A 148 12.16 -15.01 -9.26
C ASN A 148 13.03 -16.15 -9.86
N LYS A 149 14.19 -15.83 -10.44
CA LYS A 149 15.17 -16.81 -10.90
C LYS A 149 15.93 -17.47 -9.75
N VAL A 150 16.12 -16.75 -8.65
CA VAL A 150 16.91 -17.19 -7.49
C VAL A 150 16.01 -17.58 -6.31
N PHE A 151 14.85 -16.95 -6.17
CA PHE A 151 13.92 -17.20 -5.08
C PHE A 151 12.62 -17.84 -5.58
N LYS A 152 12.12 -18.81 -4.82
CA LYS A 152 10.82 -19.45 -5.02
C LYS A 152 9.89 -19.05 -3.88
N LYS A 153 8.68 -18.61 -4.24
CA LYS A 153 7.60 -18.40 -3.28
C LYS A 153 6.95 -19.74 -2.96
N VAL A 154 6.94 -20.12 -1.68
CA VAL A 154 6.35 -21.38 -1.21
C VAL A 154 4.90 -21.14 -0.78
N ALA A 155 4.66 -20.08 -0.02
CA ALA A 155 3.33 -19.68 0.44
C ALA A 155 3.22 -18.14 0.53
N ARG A 156 2.11 -17.64 1.08
CA ARG A 156 1.90 -16.19 1.23
C ARG A 156 2.98 -15.61 2.17
N GLY A 157 3.91 -14.86 1.59
CA GLY A 157 4.97 -14.19 2.34
C GLY A 157 6.10 -15.12 2.81
N GLN A 158 6.16 -16.34 2.30
CA GLN A 158 7.20 -17.32 2.59
C GLN A 158 8.01 -17.61 1.32
N TYR A 159 9.33 -17.57 1.45
CA TYR A 159 10.26 -17.73 0.35
C TYR A 159 11.38 -18.70 0.72
N THR A 160 11.87 -19.40 -0.29
CA THR A 160 13.06 -20.25 -0.23
C THR A 160 13.95 -19.96 -1.44
N VAL A 161 15.21 -20.39 -1.39
CA VAL A 161 16.10 -20.37 -2.55
C VAL A 161 15.72 -21.51 -3.49
N LYS A 162 15.82 -21.27 -4.80
CA LYS A 162 15.59 -22.30 -5.83
C LYS A 162 16.71 -23.32 -5.87
#